data_AF-A0A2E1TCV7-F1
#
_entry.id   AF-A0A2E1TCV7-F1
#
_cell.length_a   1.000
_cell.length_b   1.000
_cell.length_c   1.000
_cell.angle_alpha   90.00
_cell.angle_beta   90.00
_cell.angle_gamma   90.00
#
_symmetry.space_group_name_H-M   'P 1'
#
loop_
_entity.id
_entity.type
_entity.pdbx_description
1 polymer ?
#
loop_
_entity_poly.entity_id
_entity_poly.type
_entity_poly.pdbx_seq_one_letter_code
_entity_poly.pdbx_strand_id
1 'polypeptide(L)' 'MKNSFKKEIWLFISGFGIMFAILSWLQESSILSKDLGWTKGFYAAISGFFLYRYFRGGL' A
#
# COMPACT_ATOMS: atom_id res chain seq x y z
N MET A 1 18.43 -21.73 -7.25
CA MET A 1 17.14 -21.02 -7.45
C MET A 1 17.10 -19.84 -6.49
N LYS A 2 17.33 -18.63 -6.99
CA LYS A 2 17.33 -17.40 -6.16
C LYS A 2 15.87 -17.16 -5.76
N ASN A 3 15.53 -17.26 -4.47
CA ASN A 3 14.13 -17.25 -4.00
C ASN A 3 13.43 -15.91 -4.30
N SER A 4 12.92 -15.77 -5.52
CA SER A 4 12.22 -14.59 -6.05
C SER A 4 10.99 -14.24 -5.22
N PHE A 5 10.35 -15.25 -4.62
CA PHE A 5 9.11 -15.12 -3.85
C PHE A 5 9.26 -14.24 -2.59
N LYS A 6 10.39 -14.34 -1.89
CA LYS A 6 10.64 -13.51 -0.69
C LYS A 6 10.74 -12.03 -1.05
N LYS A 7 11.35 -11.72 -2.19
CA LYS A 7 11.47 -10.33 -2.69
C LYS A 7 10.12 -9.76 -3.09
N GLU A 8 9.26 -10.57 -3.70
CA GLU A 8 7.89 -10.15 -4.05
C GLU A 8 7.06 -9.81 -2.83
N ILE A 9 7.05 -10.70 -1.83
CA ILE A 9 6.37 -10.45 -0.56
C ILE A 9 6.93 -9.20 0.11
N TRP A 10 8.25 -9.01 0.08
CA TRP A 10 8.89 -7.84 0.66
C TRP A 10 8.47 -6.54 -0.04
N LEU A 11 8.46 -6.52 -1.37
CA LEU A 11 8.04 -5.35 -2.16
C LEU A 11 6.56 -5.05 -1.96
N PHE A 12 5.71 -6.08 -1.86
CA PHE A 12 4.29 -5.91 -1.59
C PHE A 12 4.03 -5.33 -0.20
N ILE A 13 4.63 -5.89 0.85
CA ILE A 13 4.50 -5.40 2.23
C ILE A 13 5.06 -3.98 2.36
N SER A 14 6.17 -3.68 1.69
CA SER A 14 6.76 -2.34 1.68
C SER A 14 5.84 -1.32 1.00
N GLY A 15 5.29 -1.64 -0.17
CA GLY A 15 4.34 -0.77 -0.89
C GLY A 15 3.04 -0.54 -0.10
N PHE A 16 2.53 -1.59 0.54
CA PHE A 16 1.38 -1.49 1.44
C PHE A 16 1.67 -0.55 2.62
N GLY A 17 2.82 -0.71 3.28
CA GLY A 17 3.20 0.13 4.42
C GLY A 17 3.32 1.60 4.07
N ILE A 18 3.90 1.93 2.91
CA ILE A 18 4.01 3.31 2.42
C ILE A 18 2.63 3.93 2.18
N MET A 19 1.73 3.21 1.50
CA MET A 19 0.37 3.72 1.25
C MET A 19 -0.45 3.83 2.54
N PHE A 20 -0.26 2.93 3.49
CA PHE A 20 -0.90 3.01 4.80
C PHE A 20 -0.44 4.24 5.59
N ALA A 21 0.86 4.56 5.56
CA ALA A 21 1.40 5.78 6.17
C ALA A 21 0.84 7.06 5.53
N ILE A 22 0.76 7.10 4.19
CA ILE A 22 0.18 8.24 3.45
C ILE A 22 -1.30 8.41 3.82
N LEU A 23 -2.09 7.33 3.83
CA LEU A 23 -3.50 7.41 4.22
C LEU A 23 -3.67 7.81 5.69
N SER A 24 -2.80 7.32 6.59
CA SER A 24 -2.82 7.73 7.99
C SER A 24 -2.52 9.22 8.14
N TRP A 25 -1.58 9.75 7.36
CA TRP A 25 -1.25 11.17 7.36
C TRP A 25 -2.37 12.03 6.76
N LEU A 26 -3.01 11.58 5.68
CA LEU A 26 -4.18 12.27 5.09
C LEU A 26 -5.40 12.26 6.02
N GLN A 27 -5.56 11.18 6.81
CA GLN A 27 -6.59 11.10 7.86
C GLN A 27 -6.30 12.07 9.02
N GLU A 28 -5.03 12.17 9.45
CA GLU A 28 -4.60 13.15 10.47
C GLU A 28 -4.82 14.59 10.00
N SER A 29 -4.59 14.84 8.71
CA SER A 29 -4.72 16.17 8.07
C SER A 29 -6.17 16.61 7.84
N SER A 30 -7.17 15.83 8.28
CA SER A 30 -8.62 16.04 8.01
C SER A 30 -9.01 16.14 6.54
N ILE A 31 -8.13 15.73 5.61
CA ILE A 31 -8.42 15.65 4.18
C ILE A 31 -9.32 14.44 3.90
N LEU A 32 -9.13 13.37 4.67
CA LEU A 32 -9.97 12.17 4.68
C LEU A 32 -10.78 12.11 5.97
N SER A 33 -12.06 11.75 5.85
CA SER A 33 -12.98 11.63 6.99
C SER A 33 -12.42 10.67 8.06
N LYS A 34 -12.47 11.08 9.33
CA LYS A 34 -11.89 10.31 10.44
C LYS A 34 -12.59 8.95 10.65
N ASP A 35 -13.79 8.78 10.09
CA ASP A 35 -14.60 7.55 10.07
C ASP A 35 -14.09 6.46 9.11
N LEU A 36 -13.02 6.69 8.35
CA LEU A 36 -12.47 5.65 7.46
C LEU A 36 -11.88 4.43 8.19
N GLY A 37 -11.87 4.38 9.53
CA GLY A 37 -11.77 3.15 10.33
C GLY A 37 -10.88 2.04 9.75
N TRP A 38 -11.47 0.87 9.47
CA TRP A 38 -10.82 -0.28 8.79
C TRP A 38 -10.77 -0.12 7.27
N THR A 39 -11.67 0.67 6.67
CA THR A 39 -11.71 0.85 5.21
C THR A 39 -10.44 1.49 4.66
N LYS A 40 -9.72 2.30 5.46
CA LYS A 40 -8.39 2.83 5.11
C LYS A 40 -7.36 1.74 4.79
N GLY A 41 -7.38 0.63 5.53
CA GLY A 41 -6.49 -0.50 5.31
C GLY A 41 -6.81 -1.22 4.01
N PHE A 42 -8.10 -1.29 3.66
CA PHE A 42 -8.56 -1.87 2.41
C PHE A 42 -8.18 -0.99 1.20
N TYR A 43 -8.33 0.34 1.33
CA TYR A 43 -7.85 1.29 0.33
C TYR A 43 -6.33 1.24 0.16
N ALA A 44 -5.56 1.15 1.25
CA ALA A 44 -4.10 0.96 1.19
C ALA A 44 -3.71 -0.37 0.52
N ALA A 45 -4.48 -1.44 0.75
CA ALA A 45 -4.23 -2.73 0.12
C ALA A 45 -4.48 -2.68 -1.39
N ILE A 46 -5.56 -2.04 -1.82
CA ILE A 46 -5.87 -1.86 -3.24
C ILE A 46 -4.84 -0.95 -3.91
N SER A 47 -4.55 0.22 -3.34
CA SER A 47 -3.58 1.17 -3.90
C SER A 47 -2.16 0.61 -3.89
N GLY A 48 -1.76 -0.09 -2.83
CA GLY A 48 -0.48 -0.79 -2.72
C GLY A 48 -0.36 -1.95 -3.72
N PHE A 49 -1.47 -2.67 -4.00
CA PHE A 49 -1.50 -3.69 -5.04
C PHE A 49 -1.35 -3.09 -6.45
N PHE A 50 -2.03 -1.97 -6.74
CA PHE A 50 -1.82 -1.23 -7.99
C PHE A 50 -0.38 -0.73 -8.12
N LEU A 51 0.22 -0.22 -7.04
CA LEU A 51 1.61 0.22 -7.02
C LEU A 51 2.59 -0.94 -7.26
N TYR A 52 2.36 -2.09 -6.63
CA TYR A 52 3.14 -3.30 -6.86
C TYR A 52 3.03 -3.77 -8.32
N ARG A 53 1.81 -3.74 -8.89
CA ARG A 53 1.56 -4.07 -10.29
C ARG A 53 2.27 -3.10 -11.23
N TYR A 54 2.28 -1.80 -10.92
CA TYR A 54 2.99 -0.78 -11.71
C TYR A 54 4.51 -0.97 -11.65
N PHE A 55 5.08 -1.18 -10.46
CA PHE A 55 6.52 -1.34 -10.29
C PHE A 55 7.04 -2.66 -10.87
N ARG A 56 6.21 -3.71 -10.85
CA ARG A 56 6.55 -5.03 -11.42
C ARG A 56 6.27 -5.11 -12.92
N GLY A 57 5.21 -4.46 -13.38
CA GLY A 57 4.81 -4.41 -14.77
C GLY A 57 5.40 -3.22 -15.52
N GLY A 58 6.54 -2.68 -15.05
CA GLY A 58 7.22 -1.54 -15.64
C GLY A 58 7.22 -1.61 -17.16
N LEU A 59 6.57 -0.61 -17.75
CA LEU A 59 6.61 -0.29 -19.17
C LEU A 59 8.05 0.04 -19.59
#